data_AF-A0A973ZKH0-F1
#
_entry.id   AF-A0A973ZKH0-F1
#
_cell.length_a   1.000
_cell.length_b   1.000
_cell.length_c   1.000
_cell.angle_alpha   90.00
_cell.angle_beta   90.00
_cell.angle_gamma   90.00
#
_symmetry.space_group_name_H-M   'P 1'
#
loop_
_entity.id
_entity.type
_entity.pdbx_description
1 polymer ?
#
loop_
_entity_poly.entity_id
_entity_poly.type
_entity_poly.pdbx_seq_one_letter_code
_entity_poly.pdbx_strand_id
1 'polypeptide(L)'
;MVESSAEDWPARVQRLENEMAGLRRAMRTRAVIEQAKGILAARQGCDPETAFTQLSRRSQDTNTPLVDVAADVVNSVTGTDAESVP
;
A
#
# COMPACT_ATOMS: atom_id res chain seq x y z
N MET A 1 28.26 10.57 -39.28
CA MET A 1 27.14 9.61 -39.09
C MET A 1 27.62 8.56 -38.10
N VAL A 2 26.82 8.28 -37.05
CA VAL A 2 27.11 7.45 -35.86
C VAL A 2 27.86 8.19 -34.73
N GLU A 3 27.14 9.08 -34.06
CA GLU A 3 27.52 9.60 -32.73
C GLU A 3 26.28 9.69 -31.82
N SER A 4 25.39 8.68 -31.90
CA SER A 4 24.04 8.75 -31.30
C SER A 4 23.77 7.69 -30.23
N SER A 5 24.73 6.83 -29.86
CA SER A 5 24.44 5.66 -29.01
C SER A 5 25.00 5.72 -27.59
N ALA A 6 25.88 6.68 -27.26
CA ALA A 6 26.52 6.77 -25.94
C ALA A 6 25.82 7.73 -24.96
N GLU A 7 24.90 8.58 -25.41
CA GLU A 7 24.46 9.75 -24.63
C GLU A 7 23.07 9.63 -23.96
N ASP A 8 22.34 8.52 -24.14
CA ASP A 8 21.01 8.34 -23.52
C ASP A 8 21.02 7.52 -22.21
N TRP A 9 22.22 7.18 -21.70
CA TRP A 9 22.35 6.41 -20.46
C TRP A 9 21.75 7.12 -19.23
N PRO A 10 21.91 8.44 -19.03
CA PRO A 10 21.28 9.14 -17.91
C PRO A 10 19.75 9.05 -17.95
N ALA A 11 19.11 9.22 -19.11
CA ALA A 11 17.66 9.13 -19.22
C ALA A 11 17.17 7.69 -19.04
N ARG A 12 17.94 6.70 -19.50
CA ARG A 12 17.65 5.28 -19.27
C ARG A 12 17.75 4.90 -17.79
N VAL A 13 18.79 5.35 -17.09
CA VAL A 13 18.93 5.17 -15.63
C VAL A 13 17.74 5.80 -14.92
N GLN A 14 17.42 7.06 -15.24
CA GLN A 14 16.31 7.76 -14.61
C GLN A 14 14.96 7.04 -14.79
N ARG A 15 14.71 6.48 -15.97
CA ARG A 15 13.52 5.68 -16.25
C ARG A 15 13.46 4.42 -15.39
N LEU A 16 14.56 3.66 -15.32
CA LEU A 16 14.65 2.45 -14.51
C LEU A 16 14.50 2.74 -13.02
N GLU A 17 15.08 3.84 -12.54
CA GLU A 17 14.91 4.29 -11.16
C GLU A 17 13.45 4.61 -10.85
N ASN A 18 12.76 5.31 -11.77
CA ASN A 18 11.33 5.61 -11.63
C ASN A 18 10.47 4.34 -11.62
N GLU A 19 10.74 3.38 -12.51
CA GLU A 19 10.05 2.09 -12.55
C GLU A 19 10.28 1.31 -11.25
N MET A 20 11.52 1.23 -10.79
CA MET A 20 11.87 0.59 -9.52
C MET A 20 11.20 1.26 -8.32
N ALA A 21 11.14 2.59 -8.29
CA ALA A 21 10.44 3.34 -7.26
C ALA A 21 8.93 3.04 -7.27
N GLY A 22 8.32 2.99 -8.46
CA GLY A 22 6.92 2.63 -8.64
C GLY A 22 6.60 1.22 -8.16
N LEU A 23 7.41 0.22 -8.56
CA LEU A 23 7.28 -1.16 -8.11
C LEU A 23 7.43 -1.27 -6.59
N ARG A 24 8.43 -0.62 -6.00
CA ARG A 24 8.62 -0.60 -4.55
C ARG A 24 7.42 0.01 -3.82
N ARG A 25 6.83 1.09 -4.35
CA ARG A 25 5.63 1.71 -3.78
C ARG A 25 4.42 0.78 -3.86
N ALA A 26 4.19 0.14 -5.01
CA ALA A 26 3.11 -0.81 -5.20
C ALA A 26 3.23 -2.01 -4.25
N MET A 27 4.44 -2.57 -4.10
CA MET A 27 4.71 -3.67 -3.19
C MET A 27 4.45 -3.32 -1.72
N ARG A 28 4.89 -2.13 -1.27
CA ARG A 28 4.60 -1.65 0.09
C ARG A 28 3.10 -1.46 0.32
N THR A 29 2.41 -0.88 -0.65
CA THR A 29 0.95 -0.68 -0.60
C THR A 29 0.23 -2.02 -0.46
N ARG A 30 0.60 -3.01 -1.28
CA ARG A 30 0.04 -4.35 -1.21
C ARG A 30 0.31 -5.01 0.15
N ALA A 31 1.53 -4.88 0.69
CA ALA A 31 1.87 -5.47 1.98
C ALA A 31 0.97 -4.97 3.11
N VAL A 32 0.70 -3.66 3.19
CA VAL A 32 -0.18 -3.07 4.20
C VAL A 32 -1.63 -3.58 4.06
N ILE A 33 -2.14 -3.64 2.83
CA ILE A 33 -3.49 -4.14 2.55
C ILE A 33 -3.62 -5.61 2.94
N GLU A 34 -2.63 -6.45 2.61
CA GLU A 34 -2.63 -7.87 2.97
C GLU A 34 -2.56 -8.09 4.49
N GLN A 35 -1.78 -7.27 5.22
CA GLN A 35 -1.74 -7.30 6.68
C GLN A 35 -3.11 -6.94 7.28
N ALA A 36 -3.71 -5.83 6.84
CA ALA A 36 -5.03 -5.39 7.29
C ALA A 36 -6.11 -6.45 7.02
N LYS A 37 -6.07 -7.06 5.84
CA LYS A 37 -6.98 -8.15 5.45
C LYS A 37 -6.88 -9.33 6.41
N GLY A 38 -5.66 -9.78 6.74
CA GLY A 38 -5.41 -10.86 7.70
C GLY A 38 -5.90 -10.52 9.11
N ILE A 39 -5.61 -9.30 9.60
CA ILE A 39 -6.09 -8.80 10.89
C ILE A 39 -7.62 -8.82 10.96
N LEU A 40 -8.28 -8.29 9.92
CA LEU A 40 -9.73 -8.18 9.91
C LEU A 40 -10.41 -9.54 9.80
N ALA A 41 -9.88 -10.44 8.95
CA ALA A 41 -10.35 -11.82 8.82
C ALA A 41 -10.29 -12.56 10.16
N ALA A 42 -9.15 -12.46 10.88
CA ALA A 42 -8.98 -13.08 12.19
C ALA A 42 -9.91 -12.48 13.25
N ARG A 43 -10.07 -11.15 13.29
CA ARG A 43 -10.93 -10.46 14.26
C ARG A 43 -12.41 -10.78 14.07
N GLN A 44 -12.85 -10.99 12.83
CA GLN A 44 -14.26 -11.19 12.50
C GLN A 44 -14.64 -12.67 12.30
N GLY A 45 -13.65 -13.57 12.25
CA GLY A 45 -13.89 -14.98 11.95
C GLY A 45 -14.41 -15.22 10.53
N CYS A 46 -13.97 -14.40 9.56
CA CYS A 46 -14.36 -14.52 8.16
C CYS A 46 -13.16 -14.88 7.27
N ASP A 47 -13.44 -15.23 6.01
CA ASP A 47 -12.38 -15.46 5.04
C ASP A 47 -11.73 -14.13 4.57
N PRO A 48 -10.50 -14.18 4.04
CA PRO A 48 -9.79 -12.98 3.59
C PRO A 48 -10.51 -12.17 2.50
N GLU A 49 -11.29 -12.80 1.61
CA GLU A 49 -11.98 -12.10 0.53
C GLU A 49 -13.13 -11.25 1.08
N THR A 50 -13.87 -11.80 2.04
CA THR A 50 -14.88 -11.05 2.80
C THR A 50 -14.26 -9.87 3.53
N ALA A 51 -13.10 -10.06 4.18
CA ALA A 51 -12.38 -8.97 4.84
C ALA A 51 -11.93 -7.86 3.85
N PHE A 52 -11.42 -8.23 2.68
CA PHE A 52 -11.03 -7.27 1.65
C PHE A 52 -12.22 -6.47 1.10
N THR A 53 -13.36 -7.13 0.92
CA THR A 53 -14.62 -6.48 0.51
C THR A 53 -15.03 -5.41 1.51
N GLN A 54 -14.87 -5.67 2.81
CA GLN A 54 -15.16 -4.69 3.86
C GLN A 54 -14.20 -3.50 3.85
N LEU A 55 -12.89 -3.74 3.68
CA LEU A 55 -11.91 -2.66 3.53
C LEU A 55 -12.25 -1.78 2.33
N SER A 56 -12.58 -2.40 1.19
CA SER A 56 -12.95 -1.72 -0.05
C SER A 56 -14.21 -0.90 0.10
N ARG A 57 -15.25 -1.46 0.73
CA ARG A 57 -16.49 -0.76 1.03
C ARG A 57 -16.23 0.45 1.93
N ARG A 58 -15.46 0.28 3.00
CA ARG A 58 -15.13 1.36 3.93
C ARG A 58 -14.36 2.48 3.23
N SER A 59 -13.40 2.14 2.38
CA SER A 59 -12.65 3.09 1.54
C SER A 59 -13.56 3.90 0.61
N GLN A 60 -14.56 3.25 -0.01
CA GLN A 60 -15.54 3.92 -0.88
C GLN A 60 -16.48 4.82 -0.06
N ASP A 61 -17.02 4.30 1.04
CA ASP A 61 -17.95 5.01 1.92
C ASP A 61 -17.31 6.28 2.52
N THR A 62 -16.00 6.25 2.80
CA THR A 62 -15.26 7.40 3.34
C THR A 62 -14.48 8.20 2.31
N ASN A 63 -14.53 7.81 1.03
CA ASN A 63 -13.71 8.36 -0.05
C ASN A 63 -12.22 8.50 0.33
N THR A 64 -11.69 7.51 1.05
CA THR A 64 -10.32 7.47 1.56
C THR A 64 -9.54 6.40 0.79
N PRO A 65 -8.27 6.63 0.44
CA PRO A 65 -7.47 5.60 -0.24
C PRO A 65 -7.45 4.29 0.56
N LEU A 66 -7.65 3.16 -0.12
CA LEU A 66 -7.72 1.84 0.50
C LEU A 66 -6.49 1.50 1.35
N VAL A 67 -5.30 1.95 0.94
CA VAL A 67 -4.06 1.75 1.69
C VAL A 67 -4.06 2.47 3.04
N ASP A 68 -4.71 3.62 3.13
CA ASP A 68 -4.81 4.40 4.37
C ASP A 68 -5.82 3.75 5.32
N VAL A 69 -6.97 3.31 4.80
CA VAL A 69 -7.94 2.50 5.58
C VAL A 69 -7.30 1.21 6.09
N ALA A 70 -6.47 0.56 5.28
CA ALA A 70 -5.72 -0.62 5.70
C ALA A 70 -4.68 -0.27 6.78
N ALA A 71 -3.98 0.86 6.65
CA ALA A 71 -3.03 1.33 7.65
C ALA A 71 -3.71 1.58 9.00
N ASP A 72 -4.91 2.18 9.03
CA ASP A 72 -5.69 2.37 10.27
C ASP A 72 -5.99 1.03 10.97
N VAL A 73 -6.35 0.00 10.21
CA VAL A 73 -6.57 -1.34 10.76
C VAL A 73 -5.28 -1.92 11.34
N VAL A 74 -4.15 -1.78 10.66
CA VAL A 74 -2.85 -2.23 11.17
C VAL A 74 -2.45 -1.48 12.45
N ASN A 75 -2.62 -0.15 12.47
CA ASN A 75 -2.29 0.69 13.62
C ASN A 75 -3.13 0.34 14.86
N SER A 76 -4.39 -0.05 14.67
CA SER A 76 -5.29 -0.45 15.75
C SER A 76 -4.89 -1.73 16.49
N VAL A 77 -3.88 -2.48 16.01
CA VAL A 77 -3.35 -3.68 16.68
C VAL A 77 -1.95 -3.46 17.23
N THR A 78 -1.22 -2.48 16.70
CA THR A 78 0.15 -2.16 17.14
C THR A 78 0.17 -1.15 18.29
N GLY A 79 -0.99 -0.70 18.76
CA GLY A 79 -1.12 0.20 19.91
C GLY A 79 -0.56 1.60 19.65
N THR A 80 -0.46 2.00 18.37
CA THR A 80 -0.06 3.37 17.99
C THR A 80 -1.30 4.26 17.86
N ASP A 81 -2.20 4.15 18.84
CA ASP A 81 -3.26 5.13 19.04
C ASP A 81 -2.58 6.39 19.58
N ALA A 82 -2.09 7.23 18.67
CA ALA A 82 -1.71 8.59 19.03
C ALA A 82 -2.96 9.24 19.63
N GLU A 83 -2.92 9.56 20.93
CA GLU A 83 -3.95 10.23 21.73
C GLU A 83 -4.81 9.31 22.63
N SER A 84 -4.16 8.65 23.57
CA SER A 84 -4.67 8.47 24.94
C SER A 84 -3.57 8.82 25.93
N VAL A 85 -3.42 10.12 26.21
CA VAL A 85 -2.64 10.66 27.35
C VAL A 85 -3.64 11.43 28.21
N PRO A 86 -3.69 11.21 29.54
CA PRO A 86 -4.64 11.87 30.44
C PRO A 86 -4.38 13.36 30.62
#